data_AF-A0A3N5T6C3-F1
#
_entry.id   AF-A0A3N5T6C3-F1
#
_cell.length_a   1.000
_cell.length_b   1.000
_cell.length_c   1.000
_cell.angle_alpha   90.00
_cell.angle_beta   90.00
_cell.angle_gamma   90.00
#
_symmetry.space_group_name_H-M   'P 1'
#
loop_
_entity.id
_entity.type
_entity.pdbx_description
1 polymer ?
#
loop_
_entity_poly.entity_id
_entity_poly.type
_entity_poly.pdbx_seq_one_letter_code
_entity_poly.pdbx_strand_id
1 'polypeptide(L)'
;MEITKELTIPKLFFQQAQAFGDDRVAMREKEFGIWCPITWKQYFEEVKYLTLGLVSLGLEEGDKVAMIGDNRPEGLWAEMAALCARGVGVWLFQDSLIDEVRYIVDHSDTKFLFGEGQEEVDKTLSIFHECPKLKKIIWDDPKGMRNYEEDFLISLKEVQQLGRELDQKQPQLFEDLIARGHGDEVALLFYTSGTTSLPKGALLSHNNMLTMGRSLMSVDPCLATDDYVSYLPFAWIGEQMMSISCGLQIGYTINFPEGTETAQENIREIGPHVMFAPPRMYEQMTRSVQVKYLDATWMKRKFYEFASAVGYRVADLKFSKTPVPWYWNILSGLAHMTVHKKLKDHLGLSRVRNAYTGGAAMGPDHFRFFHSMGVNLKQIYGQTEVAGISVVHRSGEIKFDTVGKAIPGTEIRITSEGEIITKSPSVFLGYYKNPEATVKALRDGWLHSDDRGFIDDDGHLVVFDRTKDVFTL
;
A
#
# COMPACT_ATOMS: atom_id res chain seq x y z
N MET A 1 12.74 10.40 13.13
CA MET A 1 13.22 9.09 13.63
C MET A 1 14.40 8.64 12.78
N GLU A 2 15.43 8.09 13.40
CA GLU A 2 16.55 7.47 12.69
C GLU A 2 16.23 5.99 12.44
N ILE A 3 16.38 5.52 11.19
CA ILE A 3 16.24 4.11 10.85
C ILE A 3 17.62 3.48 11.02
N THR A 4 17.75 2.65 12.05
CA THR A 4 18.96 1.89 12.34
C THR A 4 18.69 0.41 12.11
N LYS A 5 19.74 -0.39 12.00
CA LYS A 5 19.62 -1.84 11.85
C LYS A 5 18.97 -2.51 13.08
N GLU A 6 18.98 -1.86 14.24
CA GLU A 6 18.32 -2.37 15.45
C GLU A 6 16.80 -2.14 15.47
N LEU A 7 16.29 -1.25 14.60
CA LEU A 7 14.87 -0.94 14.52
C LEU A 7 14.16 -1.91 13.57
N THR A 8 13.12 -2.56 14.08
CA THR A 8 12.22 -3.41 13.29
C THR A 8 10.80 -2.83 13.28
N ILE A 9 9.97 -3.33 12.37
CA ILE A 9 8.54 -2.98 12.33
C ILE A 9 7.87 -3.32 13.68
N PRO A 10 8.03 -4.53 14.27
CA PRO A 10 7.51 -4.84 15.61
C PRO A 10 7.98 -3.90 16.73
N LYS A 11 9.28 -3.54 16.75
CA LYS A 11 9.82 -2.61 17.78
C LYS A 11 9.19 -1.23 17.66
N LEU A 12 9.03 -0.73 16.44
CA LEU A 12 8.35 0.54 16.19
C LEU A 12 6.86 0.47 16.56
N PHE A 13 6.19 -0.61 16.20
CA PHE A 13 4.80 -0.86 16.58
C PHE A 13 4.61 -0.82 18.09
N PHE A 14 5.46 -1.53 18.83
CA PHE A 14 5.44 -1.54 20.29
C PHE A 14 5.64 -0.13 20.88
N GLN A 15 6.60 0.64 20.35
CA GLN A 15 6.84 2.02 20.79
C GLN A 15 5.63 2.94 20.55
N GLN A 16 4.99 2.83 19.37
CA GLN A 16 3.83 3.65 19.03
C GLN A 16 2.60 3.27 19.86
N ALA A 17 2.40 1.97 20.09
CA ALA A 17 1.35 1.47 20.96
C ALA A 17 1.48 2.00 22.39
N GLN A 18 2.70 2.00 22.94
CA GLN A 18 2.95 2.57 24.27
C GLN A 18 2.79 4.09 24.32
N ALA A 19 3.22 4.79 23.27
CA ALA A 19 3.18 6.25 23.21
C ALA A 19 1.75 6.80 23.04
N PHE A 20 0.92 6.12 22.27
CA PHE A 20 -0.43 6.59 21.94
C PHE A 20 -1.54 5.95 22.77
N GLY A 21 -1.37 4.70 23.20
CA GLY A 21 -2.29 4.01 24.10
C GLY A 21 -3.76 4.11 23.68
N ASP A 22 -4.61 4.50 24.61
CA ASP A 22 -6.06 4.62 24.40
C ASP A 22 -6.49 6.02 23.91
N ASP A 23 -5.58 6.99 23.95
CA ASP A 23 -5.87 8.40 23.65
C ASP A 23 -5.98 8.66 22.14
N ARG A 24 -5.56 7.71 21.30
CA ARG A 24 -5.59 7.87 19.84
C ARG A 24 -6.11 6.62 19.13
N VAL A 25 -6.86 6.90 18.06
CA VAL A 25 -7.38 5.90 17.12
C VAL A 25 -6.27 5.50 16.15
N ALA A 26 -5.90 4.23 16.15
CA ALA A 26 -4.97 3.65 15.19
C ALA A 26 -5.68 3.33 13.87
N MET A 27 -6.86 2.71 13.98
CA MET A 27 -7.62 2.21 12.84
C MET A 27 -9.10 2.52 12.98
N ARG A 28 -9.83 2.56 11.87
CA ARG A 28 -11.28 2.49 11.85
C ARG A 28 -11.71 1.49 10.82
N GLU A 29 -12.72 0.71 11.12
CA GLU A 29 -13.38 -0.16 10.15
C GLU A 29 -14.85 0.24 10.03
N LYS A 30 -15.38 0.21 8.81
CA LYS A 30 -16.79 0.48 8.62
C LYS A 30 -17.58 -0.82 8.65
N GLU A 31 -18.43 -0.97 9.65
CA GLU A 31 -19.34 -2.11 9.78
C GLU A 31 -20.79 -1.64 9.86
N PHE A 32 -21.66 -2.22 9.02
CA PHE A 32 -23.09 -1.90 8.96
C PHE A 32 -23.36 -0.40 8.79
N GLY A 33 -22.54 0.26 7.98
CA GLY A 33 -22.61 1.71 7.76
C GLY A 33 -21.99 2.60 8.84
N ILE A 34 -21.37 2.04 9.89
CA ILE A 34 -20.82 2.79 11.03
C ILE A 34 -19.30 2.63 11.10
N TRP A 35 -18.56 3.73 11.22
CA TRP A 35 -17.12 3.72 11.44
C TRP A 35 -16.79 3.36 12.91
N CYS A 36 -16.32 2.14 13.13
CA CYS A 36 -15.89 1.58 14.40
C CYS A 36 -14.41 1.90 14.66
N PRO A 37 -14.08 2.73 15.67
CA PRO A 37 -12.68 3.06 15.97
C PRO A 37 -11.98 1.96 16.78
N ILE A 38 -10.70 1.74 16.47
CA ILE A 38 -9.78 0.86 17.19
C ILE A 38 -8.62 1.71 17.69
N THR A 39 -8.42 1.76 19.01
CA THR A 39 -7.32 2.51 19.63
C THR A 39 -5.98 1.80 19.45
N TRP A 40 -4.87 2.51 19.63
CA TRP A 40 -3.54 1.89 19.59
C TRP A 40 -3.38 0.79 20.65
N LYS A 41 -4.00 0.96 21.82
CA LYS A 41 -4.05 -0.07 22.87
C LYS A 41 -4.80 -1.31 22.41
N GLN A 42 -5.97 -1.16 21.80
CA GLN A 42 -6.74 -2.29 21.28
C GLN A 42 -5.95 -3.02 20.19
N TYR A 43 -5.41 -2.29 19.21
CA TYR A 43 -4.58 -2.88 18.16
C TYR A 43 -3.38 -3.66 18.74
N PHE A 44 -2.73 -3.11 19.76
CA PHE A 44 -1.67 -3.80 20.50
C PHE A 44 -2.11 -5.10 21.15
N GLU A 45 -3.23 -5.10 21.87
CA GLU A 45 -3.76 -6.28 22.54
C GLU A 45 -4.14 -7.38 21.53
N GLU A 46 -4.83 -7.02 20.44
CA GLU A 46 -5.22 -7.97 19.39
C GLU A 46 -3.99 -8.65 18.76
N VAL A 47 -2.94 -7.85 18.43
CA VAL A 47 -1.68 -8.37 17.88
C VAL A 47 -0.91 -9.19 18.91
N LYS A 48 -0.82 -8.75 20.18
CA LYS A 48 -0.08 -9.45 21.23
C LYS A 48 -0.62 -10.87 21.40
N TYR A 49 -1.94 -11.00 21.57
CA TYR A 49 -2.56 -12.29 21.78
C TYR A 49 -2.57 -13.15 20.52
N LEU A 50 -2.71 -12.56 19.33
CA LEU A 50 -2.57 -13.31 18.09
C LEU A 50 -1.14 -13.85 17.90
N THR A 51 -0.12 -13.06 18.21
CA THR A 51 1.30 -13.46 18.17
C THR A 51 1.57 -14.65 19.06
N LEU A 52 1.17 -14.56 20.33
CA LEU A 52 1.37 -15.64 21.31
C LEU A 52 0.54 -16.89 20.96
N GLY A 53 -0.64 -16.70 20.38
CA GLY A 53 -1.46 -17.80 19.87
C GLY A 53 -0.78 -18.56 18.73
N LEU A 54 -0.23 -17.84 17.75
CA LEU A 54 0.55 -18.44 16.66
C LEU A 54 1.78 -19.20 17.18
N VAL A 55 2.50 -18.62 18.15
CA VAL A 55 3.63 -19.29 18.82
C VAL A 55 3.16 -20.57 19.54
N SER A 56 2.02 -20.53 20.23
CA SER A 56 1.44 -21.72 20.87
C SER A 56 1.05 -22.82 19.87
N LEU A 57 0.70 -22.45 18.63
CA LEU A 57 0.43 -23.38 17.54
C LEU A 57 1.71 -23.88 16.83
N GLY A 58 2.88 -23.38 17.23
CA GLY A 58 4.18 -23.81 16.71
C GLY A 58 4.68 -23.00 15.52
N LEU A 59 4.36 -21.70 15.47
CA LEU A 59 5.05 -20.74 14.61
C LEU A 59 6.47 -20.49 15.17
N GLU A 60 7.46 -20.65 14.31
CA GLU A 60 8.88 -20.46 14.61
C GLU A 60 9.45 -19.28 13.81
N GLU A 61 10.62 -18.81 14.21
CA GLU A 61 11.36 -17.77 13.50
C GLU A 61 11.58 -18.15 12.02
N GLY A 62 11.32 -17.20 11.11
CA GLY A 62 11.50 -17.37 9.67
C GLY A 62 10.39 -18.16 8.95
N ASP A 63 9.38 -18.63 9.69
CA ASP A 63 8.18 -19.24 9.12
C ASP A 63 7.32 -18.21 8.40
N LYS A 64 6.60 -18.67 7.37
CA LYS A 64 5.75 -17.82 6.55
C LYS A 64 4.30 -17.96 6.99
N VAL A 65 3.66 -16.82 7.17
CA VAL A 65 2.21 -16.70 7.39
C VAL A 65 1.64 -16.03 6.15
N ALA A 66 0.77 -16.76 5.44
CA ALA A 66 0.07 -16.22 4.28
C ALA A 66 -1.23 -15.55 4.69
N MET A 67 -1.63 -14.49 3.99
CA MET A 67 -2.88 -13.78 4.20
C MET A 67 -3.59 -13.58 2.86
N ILE A 68 -4.89 -13.84 2.84
CA ILE A 68 -5.78 -13.62 1.69
C ILE A 68 -7.14 -13.11 2.21
N GLY A 69 -7.65 -12.04 1.59
CA GLY A 69 -8.88 -11.37 2.00
C GLY A 69 -8.90 -9.90 1.61
N ASP A 70 -9.98 -9.22 1.99
CA ASP A 70 -10.21 -7.79 1.85
C ASP A 70 -9.34 -6.94 2.79
N ASN A 71 -9.39 -5.63 2.56
CA ASN A 71 -8.75 -4.64 3.41
C ASN A 71 -9.49 -4.50 4.75
N ARG A 72 -9.07 -5.29 5.75
CA ARG A 72 -9.60 -5.27 7.11
C ARG A 72 -8.52 -5.15 8.18
N PRO A 73 -8.85 -4.66 9.40
CA PRO A 73 -7.93 -4.65 10.53
C PRO A 73 -7.32 -6.02 10.82
N GLU A 74 -8.11 -7.09 10.81
CA GLU A 74 -7.70 -8.44 11.23
C GLU A 74 -6.58 -9.01 10.36
N GLY A 75 -6.62 -8.76 9.04
CA GLY A 75 -5.54 -9.13 8.13
C GLY A 75 -4.22 -8.42 8.47
N LEU A 76 -4.30 -7.13 8.82
CA LEU A 76 -3.14 -6.35 9.27
C LEU A 76 -2.65 -6.78 10.66
N TRP A 77 -3.55 -7.25 11.53
CA TRP A 77 -3.20 -7.84 12.81
C TRP A 77 -2.46 -9.17 12.62
N ALA A 78 -2.92 -10.02 11.70
CA ALA A 78 -2.28 -11.28 11.36
C ALA A 78 -0.86 -11.06 10.80
N GLU A 79 -0.67 -10.08 9.91
CA GLU A 79 0.66 -9.69 9.43
C GLU A 79 1.55 -9.25 10.60
N MET A 80 1.08 -8.27 11.39
CA MET A 80 1.89 -7.72 12.49
C MET A 80 2.20 -8.80 13.54
N ALA A 81 1.29 -9.74 13.77
CA ALA A 81 1.50 -10.86 14.67
C ALA A 81 2.57 -11.83 14.16
N ALA A 82 2.56 -12.14 12.86
CA ALA A 82 3.61 -12.91 12.22
C ALA A 82 4.97 -12.22 12.38
N LEU A 83 5.04 -10.90 12.12
CA LEU A 83 6.27 -10.11 12.30
C LEU A 83 6.73 -10.08 13.77
N CYS A 84 5.82 -9.89 14.73
CA CYS A 84 6.15 -9.91 16.15
C CYS A 84 6.69 -11.28 16.61
N ALA A 85 6.22 -12.37 16.01
CA ALA A 85 6.75 -13.72 16.22
C ALA A 85 8.07 -13.99 15.45
N ARG A 86 8.60 -12.99 14.73
CA ARG A 86 9.77 -13.10 13.84
C ARG A 86 9.56 -14.06 12.66
N GLY A 87 8.30 -14.23 12.26
CA GLY A 87 7.90 -14.82 10.99
C GLY A 87 7.90 -13.80 9.85
N VAL A 88 7.47 -14.26 8.68
CA VAL A 88 7.42 -13.51 7.43
C VAL A 88 5.97 -13.44 6.93
N GLY A 89 5.47 -12.25 6.65
CA GLY A 89 4.16 -12.06 6.04
C GLY A 89 4.17 -12.32 4.52
N VAL A 90 3.15 -13.01 4.02
CA VAL A 90 2.97 -13.31 2.59
C VAL A 90 1.56 -12.94 2.18
N TRP A 91 1.39 -11.85 1.43
CA TRP A 91 0.06 -11.46 0.95
C TRP A 91 -0.25 -12.03 -0.42
N LEU A 92 -1.47 -12.54 -0.56
CA LEU A 92 -2.06 -12.97 -1.81
C LEU A 92 -3.18 -12.01 -2.21
N PHE A 93 -3.39 -11.83 -3.51
CA PHE A 93 -4.55 -11.09 -3.98
C PHE A 93 -5.81 -11.92 -3.75
N GLN A 94 -6.89 -11.29 -3.29
CA GLN A 94 -8.18 -11.95 -3.04
C GLN A 94 -8.74 -12.64 -4.29
N ASP A 95 -8.53 -12.04 -5.46
CA ASP A 95 -8.96 -12.56 -6.77
C ASP A 95 -8.00 -13.60 -7.37
N SER A 96 -6.97 -14.04 -6.62
CA SER A 96 -6.07 -15.10 -7.07
C SER A 96 -6.83 -16.41 -7.31
N LEU A 97 -6.53 -17.06 -8.42
CA LEU A 97 -7.09 -18.38 -8.75
C LEU A 97 -6.48 -19.45 -7.83
N ILE A 98 -7.21 -20.56 -7.63
CA ILE A 98 -6.79 -21.66 -6.74
C ILE A 98 -5.36 -22.15 -7.06
N ASP A 99 -5.02 -22.31 -8.34
CA ASP A 99 -3.68 -22.73 -8.76
C ASP A 99 -2.57 -21.72 -8.41
N GLU A 100 -2.90 -20.43 -8.45
CA GLU A 100 -1.98 -19.36 -8.05
C GLU A 100 -1.82 -19.33 -6.53
N VAL A 101 -2.91 -19.47 -5.77
CA VAL A 101 -2.88 -19.63 -4.31
C VAL A 101 -2.03 -20.84 -3.93
N ARG A 102 -2.26 -22.00 -4.55
CA ARG A 102 -1.47 -23.22 -4.35
C ARG A 102 0.00 -22.98 -4.60
N TYR A 103 0.33 -22.40 -5.76
CA TYR A 103 1.71 -22.12 -6.13
C TYR A 103 2.38 -21.21 -5.09
N ILE A 104 1.75 -20.11 -4.69
CA ILE A 104 2.31 -19.14 -3.75
C ILE A 104 2.50 -19.77 -2.36
N VAL A 105 1.49 -20.49 -1.85
CA VAL A 105 1.51 -21.13 -0.53
C VAL A 105 2.60 -22.19 -0.45
N ASP A 106 2.70 -23.07 -1.44
CA ASP A 106 3.75 -24.10 -1.49
C ASP A 106 5.15 -23.50 -1.73
N HIS A 107 5.29 -22.61 -2.73
CA HIS A 107 6.57 -22.01 -3.07
C HIS A 107 7.15 -21.20 -1.91
N SER A 108 6.31 -20.47 -1.16
CA SER A 108 6.72 -19.65 0.00
C SER A 108 7.09 -20.47 1.25
N ASP A 109 6.81 -21.77 1.26
CA ASP A 109 6.88 -22.61 2.47
C ASP A 109 5.98 -22.10 3.60
N THR A 110 4.77 -21.63 3.25
CA THR A 110 3.79 -21.16 4.22
C THR A 110 3.43 -22.25 5.22
N LYS A 111 3.49 -21.91 6.52
CA LYS A 111 3.06 -22.81 7.61
C LYS A 111 1.67 -22.48 8.14
N PHE A 112 1.28 -21.22 8.12
CA PHE A 112 -0.04 -20.76 8.57
C PHE A 112 -0.66 -19.90 7.49
N LEU A 113 -1.94 -20.09 7.21
CA LEU A 113 -2.67 -19.23 6.31
C LEU A 113 -3.82 -18.57 7.06
N PHE A 114 -3.97 -17.26 6.90
CA PHE A 114 -5.11 -16.49 7.34
C PHE A 114 -6.01 -16.20 6.13
N GLY A 115 -7.24 -16.71 6.15
CA GLY A 115 -8.27 -16.42 5.16
C GLY A 115 -9.41 -15.66 5.83
N GLU A 116 -9.81 -14.52 5.29
CA GLU A 116 -10.84 -13.68 5.92
C GLU A 116 -12.15 -14.44 6.16
N GLY A 117 -12.75 -14.98 5.10
CA GLY A 117 -14.06 -15.59 5.14
C GLY A 117 -14.14 -16.92 4.39
N GLN A 118 -15.38 -17.36 4.15
CA GLN A 118 -15.65 -18.69 3.58
C GLN A 118 -14.96 -18.92 2.23
N GLU A 119 -14.94 -17.93 1.33
CA GLU A 119 -14.36 -18.09 0.00
C GLU A 119 -12.85 -18.37 0.06
N GLU A 120 -12.14 -17.59 0.86
CA GLU A 120 -10.70 -17.74 1.11
C GLU A 120 -10.37 -19.08 1.78
N VAL A 121 -11.20 -19.49 2.74
CA VAL A 121 -11.05 -20.78 3.40
C VAL A 121 -11.30 -21.93 2.42
N ASP A 122 -12.33 -21.86 1.57
CA ASP A 122 -12.62 -22.91 0.58
C ASP A 122 -11.49 -23.07 -0.44
N LYS A 123 -10.95 -21.96 -0.94
CA LYS A 123 -9.75 -21.99 -1.81
C LYS A 123 -8.61 -22.73 -1.13
N THR A 124 -8.40 -22.49 0.16
CA THR A 124 -7.22 -23.00 0.89
C THR A 124 -7.39 -24.42 1.40
N LEU A 125 -8.61 -24.84 1.72
CA LEU A 125 -8.98 -26.23 1.96
C LEU A 125 -8.69 -27.09 0.74
N SER A 126 -9.04 -26.61 -0.46
CA SER A 126 -8.86 -27.36 -1.70
C SER A 126 -7.40 -27.71 -2.01
N ILE A 127 -6.44 -26.91 -1.51
CA ILE A 127 -5.00 -27.06 -1.76
C ILE A 127 -4.22 -27.58 -0.55
N PHE A 128 -4.87 -27.77 0.61
CA PHE A 128 -4.20 -28.05 1.87
C PHE A 128 -3.30 -29.29 1.79
N HIS A 129 -3.80 -30.38 1.20
CA HIS A 129 -3.06 -31.62 1.04
C HIS A 129 -1.97 -31.57 -0.05
N GLU A 130 -1.99 -30.55 -0.91
CA GLU A 130 -0.95 -30.30 -1.92
C GLU A 130 0.17 -29.41 -1.38
N CYS A 131 -0.03 -28.76 -0.23
CA CYS A 131 0.92 -27.86 0.41
C CYS A 131 1.44 -28.48 1.72
N PRO A 132 2.46 -29.37 1.69
CA PRO A 132 2.85 -30.22 2.82
C PRO A 132 3.38 -29.46 4.04
N LYS A 133 3.74 -28.18 3.89
CA LYS A 133 4.21 -27.32 4.99
C LYS A 133 3.09 -26.56 5.69
N LEU A 134 1.91 -26.45 5.06
CA LEU A 134 0.76 -25.76 5.64
C LEU A 134 0.20 -26.59 6.79
N LYS A 135 0.20 -26.02 8.00
CA LYS A 135 -0.21 -26.70 9.24
C LYS A 135 -1.61 -26.31 9.68
N LYS A 136 -1.96 -25.03 9.53
CA LYS A 136 -3.22 -24.45 10.02
C LYS A 136 -3.75 -23.38 9.07
N ILE A 137 -5.07 -23.35 8.94
CA ILE A 137 -5.85 -22.29 8.30
C ILE A 137 -6.59 -21.56 9.42
N ILE A 138 -6.44 -20.24 9.46
CA ILE A 138 -7.01 -19.34 10.46
C ILE A 138 -8.05 -18.49 9.75
N TRP A 139 -9.24 -18.35 10.33
CA TRP A 139 -10.32 -17.53 9.76
C TRP A 139 -10.88 -16.54 10.76
N ASP A 140 -11.47 -15.45 10.27
CA ASP A 140 -12.06 -14.42 11.12
C ASP A 140 -13.57 -14.25 10.97
N ASP A 141 -14.10 -14.09 9.73
CA ASP A 141 -15.54 -13.89 9.52
C ASP A 141 -16.30 -15.22 9.71
N PRO A 142 -17.18 -15.35 10.73
CA PRO A 142 -17.94 -16.57 10.98
C PRO A 142 -19.05 -16.84 9.96
N LYS A 143 -19.34 -15.91 9.04
CA LYS A 143 -20.35 -16.12 8.00
C LYS A 143 -19.95 -17.30 7.11
N GLY A 144 -20.83 -18.29 7.02
CA GLY A 144 -20.59 -19.51 6.23
C GLY A 144 -19.80 -20.59 6.95
N MET A 145 -19.11 -20.28 8.05
CA MET A 145 -18.14 -21.17 8.73
C MET A 145 -18.74 -22.27 9.63
N ARG A 146 -20.05 -22.53 9.56
CA ARG A 146 -20.76 -23.41 10.52
C ARG A 146 -20.56 -24.91 10.33
N ASN A 147 -20.20 -25.36 9.13
CA ASN A 147 -20.19 -26.77 8.75
C ASN A 147 -18.77 -27.32 8.51
N TYR A 148 -17.74 -26.64 9.00
CA TYR A 148 -16.36 -27.07 8.89
C TYR A 148 -15.95 -27.81 10.17
N GLU A 149 -15.35 -28.99 10.00
CA GLU A 149 -14.97 -29.90 11.09
C GLU A 149 -13.47 -30.26 11.03
N GLU A 150 -12.72 -29.64 10.13
CA GLU A 150 -11.32 -29.94 9.89
C GLU A 150 -10.43 -29.49 11.05
N ASP A 151 -9.67 -30.43 11.64
CA ASP A 151 -8.77 -30.17 12.76
C ASP A 151 -7.71 -29.10 12.47
N PHE A 152 -7.40 -28.84 11.20
CA PHE A 152 -6.43 -27.84 10.77
C PHE A 152 -7.03 -26.44 10.57
N LEU A 153 -8.35 -26.28 10.74
CA LEU A 153 -9.04 -25.00 10.73
C LEU A 153 -9.24 -24.48 12.16
N ILE A 154 -9.03 -23.18 12.40
CA ILE A 154 -9.20 -22.55 13.72
C ILE A 154 -9.63 -21.08 13.57
N SER A 155 -10.51 -20.59 14.43
CA SER A 155 -10.89 -19.16 14.37
C SER A 155 -9.79 -18.27 14.96
N LEU A 156 -9.67 -17.04 14.47
CA LEU A 156 -8.73 -16.03 14.99
C LEU A 156 -8.95 -15.81 16.49
N LYS A 157 -10.21 -15.80 16.94
CA LYS A 157 -10.57 -15.64 18.35
C LYS A 157 -10.05 -16.78 19.22
N GLU A 158 -10.10 -18.01 18.74
CA GLU A 158 -9.51 -19.17 19.43
C GLU A 158 -7.99 -19.08 19.48
N VAL A 159 -7.34 -18.65 18.39
CA VAL A 159 -5.88 -18.41 18.39
C VAL A 159 -5.50 -17.37 19.44
N GLN A 160 -6.23 -16.25 19.52
CA GLN A 160 -5.99 -15.24 20.55
C GLN A 160 -6.27 -15.74 21.97
N GLN A 161 -7.25 -16.63 22.16
CA GLN A 161 -7.49 -17.26 23.45
C GLN A 161 -6.29 -18.12 23.90
N LEU A 162 -5.70 -18.91 22.99
CA LEU A 162 -4.44 -19.62 23.24
C LEU A 162 -3.31 -18.64 23.60
N GLY A 163 -3.26 -17.48 22.93
CA GLY A 163 -2.31 -16.43 23.24
C GLY A 163 -2.46 -15.83 24.63
N ARG A 164 -3.70 -15.59 25.09
CA ARG A 164 -4.00 -15.12 26.46
C ARG A 164 -3.55 -16.15 27.50
N GLU A 165 -3.77 -17.44 27.23
CA GLU A 165 -3.31 -18.53 28.10
C GLU A 165 -1.79 -18.65 28.15
N LEU A 166 -1.11 -18.44 27.02
CA LEU A 166 0.35 -18.43 26.96
C LEU A 166 0.93 -17.21 27.67
N ASP A 167 0.33 -16.02 27.52
CA ASP A 167 0.76 -14.79 28.21
C ASP A 167 0.70 -14.95 29.73
N GLN A 168 -0.34 -15.59 30.26
CA GLN A 168 -0.44 -15.89 31.69
C GLN A 168 0.69 -16.83 32.18
N LYS A 169 1.11 -17.78 31.34
CA LYS A 169 2.19 -18.74 31.65
C LYS A 169 3.58 -18.14 31.45
N GLN A 170 3.74 -17.24 30.47
CA GLN A 170 5.01 -16.64 30.07
C GLN A 170 4.84 -15.13 29.76
N PRO A 171 4.66 -14.26 30.77
CA PRO A 171 4.26 -12.86 30.57
C PRO A 171 5.26 -11.95 29.84
N GLN A 172 6.51 -12.39 29.68
CA GLN A 172 7.58 -11.61 29.02
C GLN A 172 7.89 -12.12 27.61
N LEU A 173 7.28 -13.23 27.19
CA LEU A 173 7.63 -13.88 25.93
C LEU A 173 7.43 -12.97 24.72
N PHE A 174 6.35 -12.18 24.73
CA PHE A 174 6.03 -11.28 23.62
C PHE A 174 7.09 -10.19 23.46
N GLU A 175 7.47 -9.51 24.54
CA GLU A 175 8.50 -8.49 24.55
C GLU A 175 9.88 -9.07 24.18
N ASP A 176 10.19 -10.28 24.65
CA ASP A 176 11.43 -10.99 24.32
C ASP A 176 11.51 -11.39 22.83
N LEU A 177 10.38 -11.71 22.19
CA LEU A 177 10.32 -11.97 20.75
C LEU A 177 10.64 -10.69 19.97
N ILE A 178 9.99 -9.57 20.31
CA ILE A 178 10.20 -8.28 19.65
C ILE A 178 11.64 -7.79 19.84
N ALA A 179 12.18 -7.90 21.06
CA ALA A 179 13.51 -7.39 21.40
C ALA A 179 14.62 -8.04 20.58
N ARG A 180 14.48 -9.34 20.26
CA ARG A 180 15.46 -10.13 19.49
C ARG A 180 15.47 -9.87 17.99
N GLY A 181 14.41 -9.28 17.43
CA GLY A 181 14.33 -9.03 15.99
C GLY A 181 15.36 -7.99 15.51
N HIS A 182 15.90 -8.19 14.31
CA HIS A 182 16.86 -7.28 13.68
C HIS A 182 16.35 -6.77 12.32
N GLY A 183 16.75 -5.54 11.94
CA GLY A 183 16.23 -4.83 10.77
C GLY A 183 16.54 -5.49 9.43
N ASP A 184 17.60 -6.30 9.35
CA ASP A 184 17.99 -7.06 8.16
C ASP A 184 17.18 -8.38 8.00
N GLU A 185 16.36 -8.76 8.99
CA GLU A 185 15.46 -9.92 8.87
C GLU A 185 14.37 -9.65 7.82
N VAL A 186 13.98 -10.70 7.10
CA VAL A 186 12.89 -10.65 6.12
C VAL A 186 11.59 -10.37 6.89
N ALA A 187 10.90 -9.31 6.51
CA ALA A 187 9.57 -9.00 7.03
C ALA A 187 8.50 -9.56 6.10
N LEU A 188 8.66 -9.33 4.80
CA LEU A 188 7.61 -9.58 3.82
C LEU A 188 8.14 -10.33 2.61
N LEU A 189 7.32 -11.24 2.08
CA LEU A 189 7.53 -11.91 0.80
C LEU A 189 6.43 -11.49 -0.18
N PHE A 190 6.78 -10.72 -1.19
CA PHE A 190 5.83 -10.22 -2.18
C PHE A 190 5.98 -10.94 -3.51
N TYR A 191 4.91 -11.56 -3.99
CA TYR A 191 4.92 -12.20 -5.30
C TYR A 191 4.66 -11.18 -6.42
N THR A 192 5.58 -11.08 -7.37
CA THR A 192 5.46 -10.21 -8.54
C THR A 192 5.11 -11.03 -9.77
N SER A 193 4.09 -10.59 -10.51
CA SER A 193 3.70 -11.22 -11.78
C SER A 193 4.71 -10.86 -12.88
N GLY A 194 5.46 -11.87 -13.33
CA GLY A 194 6.26 -11.76 -14.55
C GLY A 194 5.36 -11.99 -15.77
N THR A 195 5.57 -11.25 -16.87
CA THR A 195 4.74 -11.35 -18.09
C THR A 195 4.78 -12.71 -18.80
N THR A 196 5.59 -13.67 -18.32
CA THR A 196 5.88 -14.92 -19.03
C THR A 196 6.22 -16.12 -18.13
N SER A 197 6.29 -15.95 -16.81
CA SER A 197 6.71 -17.00 -15.87
C SER A 197 5.89 -16.97 -14.59
N LEU A 198 5.93 -18.07 -13.84
CA LEU A 198 5.36 -18.13 -12.48
C LEU A 198 5.83 -16.92 -11.63
N PRO A 199 4.96 -16.37 -10.75
CA PRO A 199 5.29 -15.21 -9.93
C PRO A 199 6.55 -15.41 -9.08
N LYS A 200 7.35 -14.36 -8.88
CA LYS A 200 8.59 -14.45 -8.10
C LYS A 200 8.40 -13.78 -6.75
N GLY A 201 8.79 -14.45 -5.66
CA GLY A 201 8.70 -13.89 -4.32
C GLY A 201 9.89 -12.96 -4.00
N ALA A 202 9.67 -11.66 -4.00
CA ALA A 202 10.63 -10.64 -3.59
C ALA A 202 10.75 -10.57 -2.06
N LEU A 203 11.96 -10.68 -1.53
CA LEU A 203 12.26 -10.66 -0.09
C LEU A 203 12.53 -9.24 0.40
N LEU A 204 11.62 -8.69 1.21
CA LEU A 204 11.72 -7.34 1.77
C LEU A 204 12.02 -7.42 3.27
N SER A 205 13.10 -6.78 3.69
CA SER A 205 13.47 -6.68 5.11
C SER A 205 12.71 -5.57 5.83
N HIS A 206 12.70 -5.61 7.16
CA HIS A 206 12.18 -4.49 7.97
C HIS A 206 12.86 -3.16 7.61
N ASN A 207 14.18 -3.18 7.42
CA ASN A 207 14.96 -2.00 7.07
C ASN A 207 14.59 -1.45 5.69
N ASN A 208 14.32 -2.32 4.70
CA ASN A 208 13.90 -1.88 3.37
C ASN A 208 12.61 -1.05 3.45
N MET A 209 11.60 -1.60 4.14
CA MET A 209 10.28 -1.00 4.31
C MET A 209 10.35 0.32 5.09
N LEU A 210 10.98 0.31 6.26
CA LEU A 210 11.09 1.51 7.10
C LEU A 210 11.90 2.63 6.43
N THR A 211 12.98 2.28 5.73
CA THR A 211 13.80 3.28 5.00
C THR A 211 13.03 3.89 3.84
N MET A 212 12.25 3.10 3.10
CA MET A 212 11.44 3.60 2.00
C MET A 212 10.41 4.61 2.53
N GLY A 213 9.66 4.24 3.58
CA GLY A 213 8.65 5.12 4.19
C GLY A 213 9.24 6.44 4.69
N ARG A 214 10.40 6.40 5.37
CA ARG A 214 11.10 7.61 5.83
C ARG A 214 11.51 8.50 4.66
N SER A 215 12.04 7.88 3.60
CA SER A 215 12.54 8.59 2.41
C SER A 215 11.40 9.28 1.67
N LEU A 216 10.26 8.61 1.47
CA LEU A 216 9.06 9.21 0.90
C LEU A 216 8.56 10.39 1.75
N MET A 217 8.41 10.20 3.06
CA MET A 217 7.90 11.23 3.96
C MET A 217 8.85 12.42 4.15
N SER A 218 10.12 12.28 3.79
CA SER A 218 11.05 13.41 3.74
C SER A 218 10.79 14.35 2.56
N VAL A 219 10.14 13.85 1.51
CA VAL A 219 9.68 14.64 0.36
C VAL A 219 8.28 15.18 0.60
N ASP A 220 7.37 14.30 1.04
CA ASP A 220 5.97 14.63 1.30
C ASP A 220 5.58 14.21 2.72
N PRO A 221 5.72 15.09 3.71
CA PRO A 221 5.44 14.77 5.11
C PRO A 221 4.00 14.35 5.35
N CYS A 222 3.83 13.18 5.96
CA CYS A 222 2.59 12.77 6.61
C CYS A 222 2.54 13.31 8.04
N LEU A 223 1.34 13.53 8.56
CA LEU A 223 1.08 14.01 9.90
C LEU A 223 0.35 12.95 10.71
N ALA A 224 0.59 12.91 12.02
CA ALA A 224 -0.11 11.99 12.91
C ALA A 224 -1.63 12.18 12.85
N THR A 225 -2.11 13.39 12.56
CA THR A 225 -3.54 13.72 12.42
C THR A 225 -4.13 13.35 11.05
N ASP A 226 -3.36 12.68 10.19
CA ASP A 226 -3.86 12.29 8.88
C ASP A 226 -4.86 11.14 8.96
N ASP A 227 -5.65 11.05 7.90
CA ASP A 227 -6.52 9.92 7.64
C ASP A 227 -6.10 9.35 6.29
N TYR A 228 -5.84 8.05 6.26
CA TYR A 228 -5.62 7.25 5.06
C TYR A 228 -6.75 6.24 4.94
N VAL A 229 -7.19 5.96 3.71
CA VAL A 229 -8.19 4.91 3.45
C VAL A 229 -7.47 3.73 2.80
N SER A 230 -7.51 2.58 3.46
CA SER A 230 -6.90 1.33 3.01
C SER A 230 -7.88 0.58 2.12
N TYR A 231 -7.75 0.74 0.81
CA TYR A 231 -8.59 0.06 -0.19
C TYR A 231 -7.75 -0.60 -1.29
N LEU A 232 -6.43 -0.40 -1.25
CA LEU A 232 -5.52 -1.07 -2.16
C LEU A 232 -5.25 -2.47 -1.61
N PRO A 233 -5.25 -3.53 -2.43
CA PRO A 233 -4.97 -4.87 -1.94
C PRO A 233 -3.66 -4.91 -1.15
N PHE A 234 -3.63 -5.56 0.01
CA PHE A 234 -2.41 -5.69 0.81
C PHE A 234 -1.29 -6.47 0.11
N ALA A 235 -1.63 -7.31 -0.88
CA ALA A 235 -0.70 -7.96 -1.79
C ALA A 235 -0.03 -7.02 -2.81
N TRP A 236 -0.48 -5.76 -2.88
CA TRP A 236 0.20 -4.72 -3.62
C TRP A 236 1.11 -3.91 -2.68
N ILE A 237 2.40 -3.82 -3.03
CA ILE A 237 3.42 -3.14 -2.21
C ILE A 237 3.06 -1.69 -1.85
N GLY A 238 2.23 -1.05 -2.69
CA GLY A 238 1.70 0.28 -2.44
C GLY A 238 0.92 0.42 -1.14
N GLU A 239 0.10 -0.58 -0.81
CA GLU A 239 -0.67 -0.59 0.43
C GLU A 239 0.26 -0.76 1.64
N GLN A 240 1.24 -1.66 1.56
CA GLN A 240 2.23 -1.87 2.62
C GLN A 240 3.10 -0.63 2.87
N MET A 241 3.46 0.09 1.82
CA MET A 241 4.16 1.36 1.94
C MET A 241 3.31 2.36 2.74
N MET A 242 2.03 2.48 2.43
CA MET A 242 1.16 3.44 3.10
C MET A 242 0.80 2.98 4.51
N SER A 243 0.29 1.78 4.69
CA SER A 243 -0.24 1.32 5.98
C SER A 243 0.85 0.96 6.99
N ILE A 244 1.91 0.26 6.56
CA ILE A 244 3.01 -0.16 7.45
C ILE A 244 4.15 0.85 7.44
N SER A 245 4.75 1.12 6.27
CA SER A 245 6.01 1.88 6.23
C SER A 245 5.82 3.34 6.65
N CYS A 246 4.82 4.04 6.11
CA CYS A 246 4.52 5.42 6.46
C CYS A 246 3.60 5.49 7.70
N GLY A 247 2.54 4.68 7.70
CA GLY A 247 1.49 4.68 8.73
C GLY A 247 2.04 4.40 10.11
N LEU A 248 2.88 3.38 10.26
CA LEU A 248 3.44 3.02 11.56
C LEU A 248 4.42 4.08 12.08
N GLN A 249 5.26 4.66 11.22
CA GLN A 249 6.25 5.67 11.61
C GLN A 249 5.63 6.98 12.13
N ILE A 250 4.46 7.35 11.60
CA ILE A 250 3.79 8.61 11.94
C ILE A 250 2.62 8.40 12.91
N GLY A 251 1.96 7.25 12.83
CA GLY A 251 0.78 6.92 13.61
C GLY A 251 -0.45 7.71 13.19
N TYR A 252 -0.71 7.82 11.88
CA TYR A 252 -1.98 8.32 11.36
C TYR A 252 -3.06 7.25 11.34
N THR A 253 -4.32 7.66 11.26
CA THR A 253 -5.44 6.72 11.31
C THR A 253 -5.65 6.05 9.95
N ILE A 254 -5.65 4.72 9.95
CA ILE A 254 -5.96 3.88 8.77
C ILE A 254 -7.45 3.54 8.80
N ASN A 255 -8.16 3.81 7.72
CA ASN A 255 -9.61 3.62 7.64
C ASN A 255 -9.91 2.53 6.60
N PHE A 256 -10.53 1.44 7.05
CA PHE A 256 -10.89 0.28 6.26
C PHE A 256 -12.35 0.41 5.78
N PRO A 257 -12.59 0.46 4.46
CA PRO A 257 -13.93 0.54 3.92
C PRO A 257 -14.71 -0.76 4.19
N GLU A 258 -16.04 -0.67 4.13
CA GLU A 258 -16.93 -1.83 4.37
C GLU A 258 -16.80 -2.93 3.30
N GLY A 259 -16.38 -2.54 2.10
CA GLY A 259 -16.14 -3.43 0.97
C GLY A 259 -15.55 -2.69 -0.22
N THR A 260 -15.04 -3.43 -1.20
CA THR A 260 -14.41 -2.85 -2.41
C THR A 260 -15.41 -2.02 -3.24
N GLU A 261 -16.67 -2.44 -3.28
CA GLU A 261 -17.76 -1.77 -3.99
C GLU A 261 -18.19 -0.45 -3.33
N THR A 262 -18.01 -0.32 -2.01
CA THR A 262 -18.35 0.90 -1.26
C THR A 262 -17.15 1.84 -1.06
N ALA A 263 -15.96 1.44 -1.52
CA ALA A 263 -14.71 2.18 -1.30
C ALA A 263 -14.79 3.66 -1.71
N GLN A 264 -15.38 4.00 -2.86
CA GLN A 264 -15.49 5.40 -3.30
C GLN A 264 -16.37 6.25 -2.38
N GLU A 265 -17.46 5.68 -1.84
CA GLU A 265 -18.33 6.37 -0.89
C GLU A 265 -17.63 6.56 0.45
N ASN A 266 -16.91 5.53 0.89
CA ASN A 266 -16.14 5.54 2.15
C ASN A 266 -14.95 6.51 2.08
N ILE A 267 -14.26 6.59 0.93
CA ILE A 267 -13.24 7.63 0.63
C ILE A 267 -13.85 9.02 0.78
N ARG A 268 -15.08 9.22 0.31
CA ARG A 268 -15.78 10.50 0.46
C ARG A 268 -16.13 10.83 1.90
N GLU A 269 -16.61 9.86 2.66
CA GLU A 269 -16.97 10.06 4.08
C GLU A 269 -15.76 10.41 4.95
N ILE A 270 -14.65 9.69 4.77
CA ILE A 270 -13.40 9.95 5.49
C ILE A 270 -12.73 11.23 4.99
N GLY A 271 -12.75 11.46 3.67
CA GLY A 271 -12.02 12.54 3.02
C GLY A 271 -10.53 12.47 3.37
N PRO A 272 -9.76 11.51 2.85
CA PRO A 272 -8.38 11.29 3.27
C PRO A 272 -7.48 12.50 3.06
N HIS A 273 -6.41 12.58 3.84
CA HIS A 273 -5.38 13.61 3.71
C HIS A 273 -4.29 13.21 2.71
N VAL A 274 -4.05 11.91 2.59
CA VAL A 274 -3.11 11.30 1.65
C VAL A 274 -3.83 10.17 0.94
N MET A 275 -3.64 10.07 -0.37
CA MET A 275 -4.31 9.07 -1.19
C MET A 275 -3.33 8.48 -2.19
N PHE A 276 -3.36 7.16 -2.36
CA PHE A 276 -2.60 6.47 -3.40
C PHE A 276 -3.52 5.56 -4.18
N ALA A 277 -3.61 5.72 -5.51
CA ALA A 277 -4.46 4.89 -6.34
C ALA A 277 -3.78 4.54 -7.67
N PRO A 278 -4.13 3.41 -8.31
CA PRO A 278 -3.73 3.17 -9.69
C PRO A 278 -4.42 4.15 -10.66
N PRO A 279 -3.84 4.40 -11.85
CA PRO A 279 -4.41 5.29 -12.87
C PRO A 279 -5.89 5.04 -13.17
N ARG A 280 -6.28 3.75 -13.28
CA ARG A 280 -7.65 3.33 -13.57
C ARG A 280 -8.68 3.94 -12.63
N MET A 281 -8.33 4.12 -11.35
CA MET A 281 -9.26 4.69 -10.37
C MET A 281 -9.48 6.18 -10.59
N TYR A 282 -8.41 6.93 -10.86
CA TYR A 282 -8.50 8.35 -11.24
C TYR A 282 -9.24 8.53 -12.57
N GLU A 283 -9.00 7.67 -13.55
CA GLU A 283 -9.74 7.66 -14.82
C GLU A 283 -11.23 7.41 -14.59
N GLN A 284 -11.59 6.41 -13.77
CA GLN A 284 -12.98 6.13 -13.41
C GLN A 284 -13.65 7.32 -12.72
N MET A 285 -12.95 7.99 -11.79
CA MET A 285 -13.44 9.25 -11.20
C MET A 285 -13.73 10.29 -12.27
N THR A 286 -12.81 10.55 -13.19
CA THR A 286 -13.06 11.52 -14.27
C THR A 286 -14.24 11.12 -15.16
N ARG A 287 -14.37 9.84 -15.53
CA ARG A 287 -15.49 9.32 -16.33
C ARG A 287 -16.82 9.53 -15.63
N SER A 288 -16.88 9.24 -14.32
CA SER A 288 -18.09 9.44 -13.50
C SER A 288 -18.54 10.92 -13.50
N VAL A 289 -17.59 11.85 -13.49
CA VAL A 289 -17.87 13.29 -13.58
C VAL A 289 -18.40 13.65 -14.97
N GLN A 290 -17.80 13.12 -16.02
CA GLN A 290 -18.24 13.37 -17.40
C GLN A 290 -19.68 12.87 -17.64
N VAL A 291 -20.01 11.66 -17.16
CA VAL A 291 -21.38 11.14 -17.23
C VAL A 291 -22.35 12.07 -16.50
N LYS A 292 -22.03 12.48 -15.26
CA LYS A 292 -22.87 13.41 -14.49
C LYS A 292 -23.01 14.78 -15.13
N TYR A 293 -21.97 15.25 -15.83
CA TYR A 293 -22.03 16.48 -16.63
C TYR A 293 -22.99 16.34 -17.82
N LEU A 294 -22.93 15.22 -18.55
CA LEU A 294 -23.85 14.93 -19.65
C LEU A 294 -25.30 14.83 -19.18
N ASP A 295 -25.57 14.37 -17.97
CA ASP A 295 -26.93 14.31 -17.42
C ASP A 295 -27.36 15.62 -16.72
N ALA A 296 -26.45 16.59 -16.59
CA ALA A 296 -26.74 17.83 -15.87
C ALA A 296 -27.64 18.79 -16.66
N THR A 297 -28.38 19.62 -15.93
CA THR A 297 -29.19 20.70 -16.53
C THR A 297 -28.30 21.74 -17.22
N TRP A 298 -28.86 22.49 -18.18
CA TRP A 298 -28.12 23.47 -18.98
C TRP A 298 -27.32 24.47 -18.12
N MET A 299 -27.90 24.96 -17.02
CA MET A 299 -27.24 25.87 -16.10
C MET A 299 -26.02 25.22 -15.44
N LYS A 300 -26.16 23.99 -14.91
CA LYS A 300 -25.07 23.25 -14.27
C LYS A 300 -23.94 22.97 -15.27
N ARG A 301 -24.28 22.64 -16.52
CA ARG A 301 -23.30 22.46 -17.60
C ARG A 301 -22.50 23.73 -17.87
N LYS A 302 -23.17 24.89 -17.96
CA LYS A 302 -22.48 26.18 -18.18
C LYS A 302 -21.54 26.56 -17.05
N PHE A 303 -21.94 26.33 -15.79
CA PHE A 303 -21.05 26.52 -14.64
C PHE A 303 -19.85 25.57 -14.68
N TYR A 304 -20.07 24.31 -15.02
CA TYR A 304 -18.99 23.32 -15.14
C TYR A 304 -18.01 23.67 -16.27
N GLU A 305 -18.51 24.07 -17.45
CA GLU A 305 -17.71 24.51 -18.59
C GLU A 305 -16.85 25.72 -18.21
N PHE A 306 -17.46 26.73 -17.56
CA PHE A 306 -16.74 27.90 -17.06
C PHE A 306 -15.66 27.52 -16.06
N ALA A 307 -16.00 26.74 -15.03
CA ALA A 307 -15.07 26.35 -13.98
C ALA A 307 -13.90 25.53 -14.53
N SER A 308 -14.19 24.57 -15.42
CA SER A 308 -13.19 23.74 -16.09
C SER A 308 -12.25 24.60 -16.93
N ALA A 309 -12.77 25.52 -17.75
CA ALA A 309 -11.94 26.39 -18.59
C ALA A 309 -10.99 27.26 -17.75
N VAL A 310 -11.49 27.83 -16.64
CA VAL A 310 -10.68 28.61 -15.69
C VAL A 310 -9.63 27.72 -15.02
N GLY A 311 -10.03 26.57 -14.49
CA GLY A 311 -9.16 25.63 -13.79
C GLY A 311 -8.02 25.14 -14.69
N TYR A 312 -8.35 24.75 -15.92
CA TYR A 312 -7.38 24.32 -16.91
C TYR A 312 -6.36 25.41 -17.24
N ARG A 313 -6.82 26.65 -17.45
CA ARG A 313 -5.92 27.77 -17.74
C ARG A 313 -4.97 28.05 -16.57
N VAL A 314 -5.46 28.01 -15.34
CA VAL A 314 -4.65 28.22 -14.14
C VAL A 314 -3.67 27.06 -13.94
N ALA A 315 -4.09 25.82 -14.18
CA ALA A 315 -3.20 24.67 -14.13
C ALA A 315 -2.07 24.77 -15.15
N ASP A 316 -2.36 25.11 -16.41
CA ASP A 316 -1.34 25.28 -17.46
C ASP A 316 -0.32 26.37 -17.11
N LEU A 317 -0.77 27.50 -16.54
CA LEU A 317 0.13 28.57 -16.06
C LEU A 317 1.05 28.07 -14.95
N LYS A 318 0.53 27.28 -14.01
CA LYS A 318 1.34 26.67 -12.93
C LYS A 318 2.36 25.68 -13.49
N PHE A 319 1.96 24.80 -14.40
CA PHE A 319 2.86 23.82 -15.02
C PHE A 319 3.97 24.48 -15.82
N SER A 320 3.65 25.55 -16.55
CA SER A 320 4.64 26.36 -17.28
C SER A 320 5.45 27.31 -16.40
N LYS A 321 5.33 27.22 -15.07
CA LYS A 321 5.96 28.11 -14.08
C LYS A 321 5.74 29.61 -14.38
N THR A 322 4.64 29.93 -15.06
CA THR A 322 4.26 31.30 -15.41
C THR A 322 3.40 31.89 -14.28
N PRO A 323 3.72 33.10 -13.76
CA PRO A 323 2.90 33.73 -12.72
C PRO A 323 1.44 33.84 -13.13
N VAL A 324 0.53 33.40 -12.26
CA VAL A 324 -0.92 33.49 -12.51
C VAL A 324 -1.38 34.94 -12.31
N PRO A 325 -1.89 35.62 -13.35
CA PRO A 325 -2.39 36.99 -13.22
C PRO A 325 -3.51 37.11 -12.18
N TRP A 326 -3.59 38.25 -11.49
CA TRP A 326 -4.52 38.45 -10.37
C TRP A 326 -5.99 38.19 -10.73
N TYR A 327 -6.41 38.52 -11.95
CA TYR A 327 -7.78 38.30 -12.42
C TYR A 327 -8.10 36.80 -12.60
N TRP A 328 -7.12 35.99 -12.99
CA TRP A 328 -7.26 34.53 -13.02
C TRP A 328 -7.38 33.94 -11.61
N ASN A 329 -6.74 34.54 -10.61
CA ASN A 329 -6.92 34.12 -9.22
C ASN A 329 -8.35 34.39 -8.74
N ILE A 330 -8.95 35.54 -9.09
CA ILE A 330 -10.36 35.85 -8.79
C ILE A 330 -11.29 34.87 -9.49
N LEU A 331 -11.12 34.65 -10.79
CA LEU A 331 -11.92 33.69 -11.55
C LEU A 331 -11.78 32.27 -10.98
N SER A 332 -10.57 31.87 -10.58
CA SER A 332 -10.32 30.59 -9.92
C SER A 332 -11.03 30.49 -8.58
N GLY A 333 -11.11 31.58 -7.81
CA GLY A 333 -11.90 31.64 -6.58
C GLY A 333 -13.39 31.40 -6.84
N LEU A 334 -13.94 32.04 -7.88
CA LEU A 334 -15.35 31.83 -8.29
C LEU A 334 -15.60 30.40 -8.79
N ALA A 335 -14.71 29.86 -9.64
CA ALA A 335 -14.78 28.48 -10.11
C ALA A 335 -14.71 27.47 -8.94
N HIS A 336 -13.86 27.75 -7.96
CA HIS A 336 -13.74 26.95 -6.74
C HIS A 336 -15.03 26.97 -5.92
N MET A 337 -15.59 28.15 -5.64
CA MET A 337 -16.80 28.29 -4.82
C MET A 337 -18.04 27.67 -5.49
N THR A 338 -18.14 27.74 -6.81
CA THR A 338 -19.34 27.30 -7.56
C THR A 338 -19.31 25.81 -7.90
N VAL A 339 -18.17 25.29 -8.36
CA VAL A 339 -18.06 23.92 -8.90
C VAL A 339 -16.96 23.13 -8.22
N HIS A 340 -15.69 23.57 -8.27
CA HIS A 340 -14.57 22.67 -7.91
C HIS A 340 -14.61 22.21 -6.46
N LYS A 341 -15.02 23.05 -5.50
CA LYS A 341 -15.14 22.65 -4.09
C LYS A 341 -16.11 21.47 -3.92
N LYS A 342 -17.30 21.55 -4.53
CA LYS A 342 -18.31 20.49 -4.48
C LYS A 342 -17.89 19.25 -5.25
N LEU A 343 -17.17 19.43 -6.35
CA LEU A 343 -16.67 18.34 -7.15
C LEU A 343 -15.56 17.57 -6.42
N LYS A 344 -14.60 18.27 -5.82
CA LYS A 344 -13.59 17.68 -4.92
C LYS A 344 -14.24 16.91 -3.78
N ASP A 345 -15.24 17.51 -3.13
CA ASP A 345 -15.99 16.85 -2.06
C ASP A 345 -16.66 15.56 -2.53
N HIS A 346 -17.33 15.60 -3.68
CA HIS A 346 -18.00 14.45 -4.23
C HIS A 346 -17.03 13.30 -4.58
N LEU A 347 -15.80 13.63 -4.95
CA LEU A 347 -14.74 12.65 -5.21
C LEU A 347 -13.98 12.21 -3.94
N GLY A 348 -14.30 12.78 -2.78
CA GLY A 348 -13.59 12.53 -1.52
C GLY A 348 -12.20 13.20 -1.42
N LEU A 349 -11.93 14.17 -2.29
CA LEU A 349 -10.63 14.84 -2.42
C LEU A 349 -10.59 16.21 -1.73
N SER A 350 -11.56 16.51 -0.87
CA SER A 350 -11.68 17.82 -0.19
C SER A 350 -10.47 18.15 0.70
N ARG A 351 -9.99 17.17 1.48
CA ARG A 351 -8.88 17.35 2.44
C ARG A 351 -7.54 16.79 1.93
N VAL A 352 -7.52 16.18 0.75
CA VAL A 352 -6.30 15.62 0.14
C VAL A 352 -5.25 16.71 -0.02
N ARG A 353 -4.07 16.47 0.57
CA ARG A 353 -2.87 17.29 0.40
C ARG A 353 -1.95 16.71 -0.66
N ASN A 354 -1.82 15.38 -0.68
CA ASN A 354 -1.03 14.64 -1.67
C ASN A 354 -1.85 13.46 -2.19
N ALA A 355 -1.98 13.38 -3.51
CA ALA A 355 -2.55 12.22 -4.20
C ALA A 355 -1.47 11.63 -5.10
N TYR A 356 -1.29 10.31 -5.08
CA TYR A 356 -0.29 9.61 -5.87
C TYR A 356 -0.96 8.68 -6.88
N THR A 357 -0.36 8.58 -8.07
CA THR A 357 -0.70 7.59 -9.07
C THR A 357 0.56 6.87 -9.55
N GLY A 358 0.48 5.55 -9.75
CA GLY A 358 1.60 4.71 -10.13
C GLY A 358 1.20 3.31 -10.56
N GLY A 359 2.18 2.52 -11.00
CA GLY A 359 1.99 1.17 -11.51
C GLY A 359 1.62 1.08 -13.00
N ALA A 360 1.17 2.19 -13.61
CA ALA A 360 1.00 2.34 -15.05
C ALA A 360 1.03 3.83 -15.44
N ALA A 361 1.18 4.12 -16.73
CA ALA A 361 1.06 5.47 -17.26
C ALA A 361 -0.39 5.96 -17.18
N MET A 362 -0.58 7.26 -16.92
CA MET A 362 -1.89 7.91 -16.92
C MET A 362 -1.93 9.02 -17.97
N GLY A 363 -3.04 9.13 -18.70
CA GLY A 363 -3.19 10.15 -19.73
C GLY A 363 -3.09 11.58 -19.18
N PRO A 364 -2.46 12.52 -19.91
CA PRO A 364 -2.23 13.89 -19.45
C PRO A 364 -3.54 14.66 -19.18
N ASP A 365 -4.62 14.34 -19.91
CA ASP A 365 -5.93 14.98 -19.73
C ASP A 365 -6.54 14.68 -18.35
N HIS A 366 -6.43 13.43 -17.88
CA HIS A 366 -6.89 13.05 -16.54
C HIS A 366 -6.08 13.78 -15.48
N PHE A 367 -4.76 13.81 -15.64
CA PHE A 367 -3.86 14.50 -14.73
C PHE A 367 -4.20 16.00 -14.64
N ARG A 368 -4.39 16.63 -15.80
CA ARG A 368 -4.76 18.05 -15.92
C ARG A 368 -6.13 18.33 -15.28
N PHE A 369 -7.09 17.40 -15.39
CA PHE A 369 -8.39 17.53 -14.74
C PHE A 369 -8.30 17.62 -13.21
N PHE A 370 -7.49 16.78 -12.55
CA PHE A 370 -7.34 16.86 -11.10
C PHE A 370 -6.65 18.16 -10.66
N HIS A 371 -5.61 18.58 -11.39
CA HIS A 371 -4.92 19.84 -11.12
C HIS A 371 -5.78 21.07 -11.38
N SER A 372 -6.70 21.03 -12.35
CA SER A 372 -7.63 22.14 -12.62
C SER A 372 -8.54 22.44 -11.42
N MET A 373 -8.84 21.41 -10.62
CA MET A 373 -9.60 21.53 -9.37
C MET A 373 -8.70 21.81 -8.16
N GLY A 374 -7.38 21.82 -8.31
CA GLY A 374 -6.43 22.00 -7.21
C GLY A 374 -6.26 20.75 -6.35
N VAL A 375 -6.27 19.57 -6.96
CA VAL A 375 -5.78 18.33 -6.36
C VAL A 375 -4.31 18.17 -6.74
N ASN A 376 -3.43 18.01 -5.75
CA ASN A 376 -2.00 17.81 -5.95
C ASN A 376 -1.71 16.35 -6.33
N LEU A 377 -2.17 15.94 -7.52
CA LEU A 377 -1.93 14.62 -8.06
C LEU A 377 -0.50 14.51 -8.56
N LYS A 378 0.19 13.45 -8.20
CA LYS A 378 1.62 13.22 -8.45
C LYS A 378 1.81 11.86 -9.09
N GLN A 379 2.66 11.79 -10.11
CA GLN A 379 3.16 10.51 -10.58
C GLN A 379 4.27 10.03 -9.67
N ILE A 380 4.36 8.71 -9.55
CA ILE A 380 5.43 8.00 -8.85
C ILE A 380 5.99 6.93 -9.78
N TYR A 381 7.24 6.55 -9.55
CA TYR A 381 7.83 5.35 -10.11
C TYR A 381 8.51 4.54 -9.01
N GLY A 382 8.43 3.24 -9.18
CA GLY A 382 8.73 2.28 -8.13
C GLY A 382 8.36 0.87 -8.56
N GLN A 383 8.92 -0.10 -7.86
CA GLN A 383 8.70 -1.53 -8.08
C GLN A 383 8.72 -2.23 -6.71
N THR A 384 8.20 -3.46 -6.64
CA THR A 384 8.25 -4.26 -5.41
C THR A 384 9.68 -4.46 -4.93
N GLU A 385 10.62 -4.64 -5.85
CA GLU A 385 12.04 -4.88 -5.62
C GLU A 385 12.79 -3.70 -4.98
N VAL A 386 12.16 -2.50 -4.90
CA VAL A 386 12.67 -1.34 -4.15
C VAL A 386 11.73 -0.93 -3.00
N ALA A 387 10.95 -1.89 -2.50
CA ALA A 387 9.99 -1.71 -1.41
C ALA A 387 8.91 -0.65 -1.69
N GLY A 388 8.60 -0.36 -2.96
CA GLY A 388 7.60 0.65 -3.34
C GLY A 388 8.20 1.79 -4.15
N ILE A 389 8.07 3.03 -3.67
CA ILE A 389 8.43 4.24 -4.42
C ILE A 389 9.95 4.49 -4.38
N SER A 390 10.54 4.77 -5.54
CA SER A 390 11.92 5.25 -5.68
C SER A 390 12.00 6.68 -6.24
N VAL A 391 10.96 7.11 -6.96
CA VAL A 391 10.89 8.41 -7.66
C VAL A 391 9.49 8.99 -7.52
N VAL A 392 9.39 10.30 -7.28
CA VAL A 392 8.10 10.99 -7.09
C VAL A 392 8.14 12.43 -7.61
N HIS A 393 7.03 12.90 -8.14
CA HIS A 393 6.82 14.34 -8.37
C HIS A 393 6.79 15.12 -7.07
N ARG A 394 7.52 16.24 -7.01
CA ARG A 394 7.50 17.14 -5.85
C ARG A 394 6.39 18.17 -6.01
N SER A 395 5.84 18.65 -4.90
CA SER A 395 4.84 19.73 -4.91
C SER A 395 5.40 20.98 -5.61
N GLY A 396 4.75 21.41 -6.69
CA GLY A 396 5.21 22.54 -7.51
C GLY A 396 6.24 22.20 -8.61
N GLU A 397 6.75 20.96 -8.65
CA GLU A 397 7.65 20.46 -9.70
C GLU A 397 7.00 19.25 -10.38
N ILE A 398 5.97 19.51 -11.18
CA ILE A 398 5.17 18.48 -11.85
C ILE A 398 5.25 18.67 -13.36
N LYS A 399 5.65 17.61 -14.07
CA LYS A 399 5.65 17.55 -15.54
C LYS A 399 4.93 16.29 -15.99
N PHE A 400 4.00 16.43 -16.93
CA PHE A 400 3.05 15.38 -17.33
C PHE A 400 3.69 14.14 -17.94
N ASP A 401 4.82 14.34 -18.60
CA ASP A 401 5.61 13.33 -19.32
C ASP A 401 6.65 12.65 -18.43
N THR A 402 6.75 13.04 -17.14
CA THR A 402 7.74 12.50 -16.20
C THR A 402 7.07 11.84 -15.00
N VAL A 403 7.83 11.06 -14.25
CA VAL A 403 7.44 10.48 -12.95
C VAL A 403 8.07 11.19 -11.76
N GLY A 404 8.91 12.21 -12.02
CA GLY A 404 9.51 13.06 -11.00
C GLY A 404 10.97 12.74 -10.71
N LYS A 405 11.39 12.98 -9.46
CA LYS A 405 12.81 12.91 -9.06
C LYS A 405 13.00 11.83 -8.00
N ALA A 406 14.20 11.28 -7.92
CA ALA A 406 14.53 10.29 -6.90
C ALA A 406 14.24 10.82 -5.49
N ILE A 407 13.68 9.95 -4.64
CA ILE A 407 13.54 10.24 -3.22
C ILE A 407 14.90 10.22 -2.52
N PRO A 408 15.07 10.93 -1.39
CA PRO A 408 16.34 10.92 -0.66
C PRO A 408 16.81 9.50 -0.31
N GLY A 409 18.12 9.25 -0.43
CA GLY A 409 18.70 7.92 -0.24
C GLY A 409 18.64 7.01 -1.46
N THR A 410 17.99 7.42 -2.54
CA THR A 410 17.92 6.68 -3.80
C THR A 410 18.74 7.36 -4.90
N GLU A 411 19.60 6.58 -5.55
CA GLU A 411 20.27 6.96 -6.80
C GLU A 411 19.58 6.28 -7.99
N ILE A 412 19.37 7.03 -9.07
CA ILE A 412 18.87 6.53 -10.35
C ILE A 412 19.92 6.80 -11.42
N ARG A 413 20.19 5.80 -12.27
CA ARG A 413 21.03 5.96 -13.47
C ARG A 413 20.36 5.30 -14.66
N ILE A 414 20.80 5.71 -15.85
CA ILE A 414 20.37 5.13 -17.12
C ILE A 414 21.58 4.43 -17.73
N THR A 415 21.44 3.15 -18.12
CA THR A 415 22.52 2.41 -18.77
C THR A 415 22.74 2.87 -20.21
N SER A 416 23.80 2.41 -20.87
CA SER A 416 24.03 2.64 -22.31
C SER A 416 22.88 2.14 -23.19
N GLU A 417 22.15 1.13 -22.73
CA GLU A 417 21.01 0.52 -23.43
C GLU A 417 19.67 1.22 -23.11
N GLY A 418 19.70 2.25 -22.26
CA GLY A 418 18.51 3.00 -21.84
C GLY A 418 17.74 2.37 -20.68
N GLU A 419 18.29 1.37 -19.99
CA GLU A 419 17.65 0.74 -18.83
C GLU A 419 17.76 1.65 -17.59
N ILE A 420 16.67 1.75 -16.83
CA ILE A 420 16.64 2.45 -15.55
C ILE A 420 17.22 1.52 -14.48
N ILE A 421 18.28 1.96 -13.81
CA ILE A 421 18.87 1.23 -12.68
C ILE A 421 18.77 2.05 -11.40
N THR A 422 18.48 1.37 -10.30
CA THR A 422 18.22 1.99 -9.00
C THR A 422 19.16 1.47 -7.93
N LYS A 423 19.72 2.35 -7.12
CA LYS A 423 20.47 1.98 -5.92
C LYS A 423 19.87 2.68 -4.72
N SER A 424 19.43 1.91 -3.73
CA SER A 424 18.75 2.43 -2.53
C SER A 424 18.89 1.43 -1.39
N PRO A 425 18.92 1.88 -0.12
CA PRO A 425 18.79 0.98 1.03
C PRO A 425 17.46 0.20 1.05
N SER A 426 16.48 0.62 0.26
CA SER A 426 15.18 -0.04 0.12
C SER A 426 15.13 -1.15 -0.94
N VAL A 427 16.25 -1.40 -1.63
CA VAL A 427 16.37 -2.52 -2.55
C VAL A 427 16.25 -3.84 -1.79
N PHE A 428 15.40 -4.73 -2.30
CA PHE A 428 15.11 -6.05 -1.75
C PHE A 428 16.36 -6.92 -1.55
N LEU A 429 16.23 -7.98 -0.75
CA LEU A 429 17.32 -8.92 -0.49
C LEU A 429 17.54 -9.92 -1.66
N GLY A 430 16.61 -9.98 -2.60
CA GLY A 430 16.59 -10.91 -3.72
C GLY A 430 15.27 -11.66 -3.84
N TYR A 431 15.23 -12.63 -4.75
CA TYR A 431 14.07 -13.49 -4.97
C TYR A 431 14.19 -14.80 -4.19
N TYR A 432 13.14 -15.17 -3.47
CA TYR A 432 13.04 -16.42 -2.72
C TYR A 432 13.20 -17.63 -3.65
N LYS A 433 14.09 -18.55 -3.28
CA LYS A 433 14.44 -19.77 -4.04
C LYS A 433 14.86 -19.52 -5.51
N ASN A 434 15.28 -18.30 -5.85
CA ASN A 434 15.64 -17.95 -7.23
C ASN A 434 16.93 -17.11 -7.30
N PRO A 435 18.11 -17.72 -7.05
CA PRO A 435 19.39 -17.03 -7.08
C PRO A 435 19.74 -16.48 -8.48
N GLU A 436 19.33 -17.18 -9.55
CA GLU A 436 19.58 -16.74 -10.93
C GLU A 436 18.86 -15.44 -11.26
N ALA A 437 17.56 -15.35 -10.94
CA ALA A 437 16.81 -14.10 -11.09
C ALA A 437 17.37 -13.00 -10.19
N THR A 438 17.86 -13.36 -9.00
CA THR A 438 18.46 -12.40 -8.06
C THR A 438 19.73 -11.78 -8.64
N VAL A 439 20.67 -12.59 -9.13
CA VAL A 439 21.90 -12.10 -9.77
C VAL A 439 21.59 -11.30 -11.03
N LYS A 440 20.55 -11.69 -11.78
CA LYS A 440 20.11 -10.91 -12.95
C LYS A 440 19.59 -9.54 -12.55
N ALA A 441 18.80 -9.44 -11.48
CA ALA A 441 18.18 -8.19 -11.04
C ALA A 441 19.15 -7.30 -10.23
N LEU A 442 20.06 -7.87 -9.45
CA LEU A 442 21.01 -7.15 -8.60
C LEU A 442 22.44 -7.31 -9.10
N ARG A 443 23.01 -6.23 -9.66
CA ARG A 443 24.38 -6.21 -10.19
C ARG A 443 25.15 -5.05 -9.56
N ASP A 444 26.26 -5.35 -8.89
CA ASP A 444 27.12 -4.34 -8.24
C ASP A 444 26.36 -3.36 -7.30
N GLY A 445 25.32 -3.86 -6.63
CA GLY A 445 24.46 -3.08 -5.74
C GLY A 445 23.42 -2.20 -6.45
N TRP A 446 23.25 -2.36 -7.77
CA TRP A 446 22.20 -1.74 -8.57
C TRP A 446 21.10 -2.74 -8.89
N LEU A 447 19.86 -2.32 -8.66
CA LEU A 447 18.66 -2.98 -9.14
C LEU A 447 18.43 -2.60 -10.61
N HIS A 448 18.47 -3.60 -11.47
CA HIS A 448 18.08 -3.56 -12.87
C HIS A 448 16.57 -3.74 -12.99
N SER A 449 15.85 -2.68 -13.38
CA SER A 449 14.38 -2.66 -13.35
C SER A 449 13.74 -3.36 -14.55
N ASP A 450 14.52 -3.68 -15.60
CA ASP A 450 14.03 -4.04 -16.93
C ASP A 450 13.14 -2.94 -17.59
N ASP A 451 12.99 -1.74 -17.00
CA ASP A 451 12.24 -0.60 -17.58
C ASP A 451 13.17 0.38 -18.30
N ARG A 452 12.68 1.03 -19.37
CA ARG A 452 13.46 2.03 -20.13
C ARG A 452 13.03 3.45 -19.87
N GLY A 453 14.00 4.36 -19.89
CA GLY A 453 13.74 5.77 -19.67
C GLY A 453 14.97 6.66 -19.89
N PHE A 454 14.79 7.94 -19.60
CA PHE A 454 15.89 8.91 -19.57
C PHE A 454 15.64 9.95 -18.47
N ILE A 455 16.68 10.68 -18.09
CA ILE A 455 16.59 11.81 -17.16
C ILE A 455 16.65 13.09 -17.97
N ASP A 456 15.67 13.98 -17.81
CA ASP A 456 15.61 15.25 -18.50
C ASP A 456 16.55 16.32 -17.89
N ASP A 457 16.65 17.48 -18.54
CA ASP A 457 17.53 18.58 -18.12
C ASP A 457 17.18 19.16 -16.73
N ASP A 458 15.96 18.97 -16.24
CA ASP A 458 15.53 19.39 -14.89
C ASP A 458 15.73 18.28 -13.84
N GLY A 459 16.32 17.14 -14.23
CA GLY A 459 16.58 15.99 -13.38
C GLY A 459 15.35 15.10 -13.13
N HIS A 460 14.30 15.21 -13.93
CA HIS A 460 13.13 14.34 -13.84
C HIS A 460 13.34 13.07 -14.67
N LEU A 461 12.89 11.93 -14.12
CA LEU A 461 12.84 10.66 -14.82
C LEU A 461 11.61 10.62 -15.74
N VAL A 462 11.83 10.24 -16.99
CA VAL A 462 10.81 9.85 -17.97
C VAL A 462 10.88 8.34 -18.14
N VAL A 463 9.74 7.66 -18.04
CA VAL A 463 9.63 6.20 -18.21
C VAL A 463 8.83 5.93 -19.48
N PHE A 464 9.35 5.09 -20.37
CA PHE A 464 8.70 4.74 -21.62
C PHE A 464 7.84 3.48 -21.48
N ASP A 465 8.50 2.33 -21.42
CA ASP A 465 7.87 1.02 -21.28
C ASP A 465 8.93 -0.01 -20.86
N ARG A 466 8.50 -1.25 -20.61
CA ARG A 466 9.40 -2.38 -20.34
C ARG A 466 10.30 -2.64 -21.54
N THR A 467 11.54 -3.04 -21.26
CA THR A 467 12.56 -3.36 -22.27
C THR A 467 12.08 -4.38 -23.31
N LYS A 468 11.17 -5.29 -22.92
CA LYS A 468 10.59 -6.30 -23.81
C LYS A 468 9.48 -5.77 -24.72
N ASP A 469 8.83 -4.68 -24.33
CA ASP A 469 7.61 -4.15 -24.98
C ASP A 469 7.92 -2.91 -25.86
N VAL A 470 9.14 -2.36 -25.77
CA VAL A 470 9.62 -1.31 -26.68
C VAL A 470 9.84 -1.89 -28.09
N PHE A 471 8.87 -1.69 -28.98
CA PHE A 471 9.02 -1.96 -30.40
C PHE A 471 10.11 -1.06 -31.00
N THR A 472 11.11 -1.67 -31.63
CA THR A 472 12.04 -0.97 -32.51
C THR A 472 11.36 -0.85 -33.87
N LEU A 473 11.12 0.40 -34.33
CA LEU A 473 10.58 0.69 -35.66
C LEU A 473 11.60 0.41 -36.76
#